data_AF-A0A8S3A764-F1
#
_entry.id   AF-A0A8S3A764-F1
#
_cell.length_a   1.000
_cell.length_b   1.000
_cell.length_c   1.000
_cell.angle_alpha   90.00
_cell.angle_beta   90.00
_cell.angle_gamma   90.00
#
_symmetry.space_group_name_H-M   'P 1'
#
loop_
_entity.id
_entity.type
_entity.pdbx_description
1 polymer ?
#
loop_
_entity_poly.entity_id
_entity_poly.type
_entity_poly.pdbx_seq_one_letter_code
_entity_poly.pdbx_strand_id
1 'polypeptide(L)'
;MDMNDYLNKSHEVLKLKQFVKMPAANGLNVLKENETKMNQYLRSLYLENIIEQPLYYTLRSNSASLSVMYGQPKVHRNGYPLRPIISSVSSYNYELSRHLAQIIQRHRTPPPPFVKDSFQLVERI
;
A
#
# COMPACT_ATOMS: atom_id res chain seq x y z
N MET A 1 -12.03 -23.67 0.27
CA MET A 1 -12.78 -22.48 0.69
C MET A 1 -13.70 -22.12 -0.45
N ASP A 2 -15.00 -22.19 -0.24
CA ASP A 2 -15.98 -21.72 -1.23
C ASP A 2 -16.17 -20.19 -1.12
N MET A 3 -16.98 -19.63 -2.02
CA MET A 3 -17.24 -18.19 -2.08
C MET A 3 -17.89 -17.64 -0.80
N ASN A 4 -18.81 -18.38 -0.18
CA ASN A 4 -19.52 -17.92 1.01
C ASN A 4 -18.60 -17.92 2.24
N ASP A 5 -17.80 -18.98 2.41
CA ASP A 5 -16.75 -19.06 3.44
C ASP A 5 -15.74 -17.90 3.28
N TYR A 6 -15.35 -17.59 2.03
CA TYR A 6 -14.47 -16.46 1.73
C TYR A 6 -15.08 -15.11 2.11
N LEU A 7 -16.34 -14.85 1.73
CA LEU A 7 -17.03 -13.59 2.03
C LEU A 7 -17.22 -13.43 3.54
N ASN A 8 -17.65 -14.48 4.23
CA ASN A 8 -17.81 -14.46 5.68
C ASN A 8 -16.49 -14.15 6.39
N LYS A 9 -15.41 -14.86 6.05
CA LYS A 9 -14.08 -14.59 6.62
C LYS A 9 -13.57 -13.18 6.29
N SER A 10 -13.87 -12.66 5.10
CA SER A 10 -13.51 -11.29 4.71
C SER A 10 -14.26 -10.27 5.56
N HIS A 11 -15.55 -10.48 5.80
CA HIS A 11 -16.34 -9.62 6.70
C HIS A 11 -15.83 -9.64 8.14
N GLU A 12 -15.44 -10.81 8.67
CA GLU A 12 -14.83 -10.90 10.01
C GLU A 12 -13.53 -10.09 10.10
N VAL A 13 -12.70 -10.11 9.05
CA VAL A 13 -11.50 -9.27 8.99
C VAL A 13 -11.86 -7.78 9.01
N LEU A 14 -12.89 -7.36 8.27
CA LEU A 14 -13.34 -5.96 8.22
C LEU A 14 -14.00 -5.47 9.52
N LYS A 15 -14.36 -6.36 10.45
CA LYS A 15 -14.87 -6.00 11.79
C LYS A 15 -13.75 -5.68 12.79
N LEU A 16 -12.50 -5.96 12.46
CA LEU A 16 -11.36 -5.67 13.33
C LEU A 16 -11.24 -4.15 13.58
N LYS A 17 -10.75 -3.78 14.77
CA LYS A 17 -10.59 -2.38 15.24
C LYS A 17 -9.79 -1.46 14.31
N GLN A 18 -8.99 -2.03 13.41
CA GLN A 18 -8.19 -1.31 12.43
C GLN A 18 -9.01 -0.78 11.23
N PHE A 19 -10.26 -1.22 11.08
CA PHE A 19 -11.16 -0.78 10.03
C PHE A 19 -12.35 -0.02 10.64
N VAL A 20 -12.74 1.04 9.97
CA VAL A 20 -13.93 1.83 10.32
C VAL A 20 -14.83 1.90 9.11
N LYS A 21 -16.11 1.58 9.30
CA LYS A 21 -17.10 1.69 8.22
C LYS A 21 -17.38 3.16 7.94
N MET A 22 -17.09 3.60 6.72
CA MET A 22 -17.41 4.95 6.27
C MET A 22 -18.74 4.98 5.51
N PRO A 23 -19.54 6.06 5.63
CA PRO A 23 -20.71 6.25 4.78
C PRO A 23 -20.32 6.26 3.30
N ALA A 24 -21.10 5.58 2.44
CA ALA A 24 -20.76 5.41 1.03
C ALA A 24 -20.57 6.74 0.28
N ALA A 25 -21.39 7.75 0.58
CA ALA A 25 -21.27 9.09 0.00
C ALA A 25 -19.94 9.79 0.37
N ASN A 26 -19.38 9.46 1.54
CA ASN A 26 -18.18 10.13 2.06
C ASN A 26 -16.89 9.49 1.55
N GLY A 27 -16.91 8.22 1.13
CA GLY A 27 -15.70 7.51 0.70
C GLY A 27 -15.03 8.13 -0.54
N LEU A 28 -15.81 8.44 -1.58
CA LEU A 28 -15.29 9.11 -2.77
C LEU A 28 -14.89 10.56 -2.50
N ASN A 29 -15.61 11.26 -1.63
CA ASN A 29 -15.29 12.64 -1.26
C ASN A 29 -13.95 12.69 -0.52
N VAL A 30 -13.75 11.80 0.46
CA VAL A 30 -12.50 11.73 1.24
C VAL A 30 -11.31 11.35 0.36
N LEU A 31 -11.49 10.45 -0.62
CA LEU A 31 -10.45 10.15 -1.60
C LEU A 31 -10.04 11.41 -2.38
N LYS A 32 -11.02 12.13 -2.95
CA LYS A 32 -10.78 13.36 -3.73
C LYS A 32 -10.16 14.47 -2.89
N GLU A 33 -10.61 14.62 -1.64
CA GLU A 33 -10.05 15.59 -0.70
C GLU A 33 -8.58 15.29 -0.39
N ASN A 34 -8.25 14.02 -0.12
CA ASN A 34 -6.89 13.60 0.16
C ASN A 34 -5.98 13.72 -1.07
N GLU A 35 -6.47 13.34 -2.25
CA GLU A 35 -5.77 13.54 -3.52
C GLU A 35 -5.47 15.02 -3.76
N THR A 36 -6.47 15.88 -3.54
CA THR A 36 -6.32 17.34 -3.69
C THR A 36 -5.28 17.90 -2.73
N LYS A 37 -5.36 17.54 -1.44
CA LYS A 37 -4.39 17.97 -0.42
C LYS A 37 -2.97 17.53 -0.76
N MET A 38 -2.80 16.27 -1.18
CA MET A 38 -1.49 15.75 -1.59
C MET A 38 -0.95 16.50 -2.80
N ASN A 39 -1.75 16.71 -3.84
CA ASN A 39 -1.35 17.42 -5.04
C ASN A 39 -1.01 18.89 -4.78
N GLN A 40 -1.73 19.55 -3.86
CA GLN A 40 -1.41 20.90 -3.41
C GLN A 40 -0.04 20.96 -2.73
N TYR A 41 0.27 19.99 -1.88
CA TYR A 41 1.59 19.89 -1.23
C TYR A 41 2.71 19.58 -2.24
N LEU A 42 2.51 18.63 -3.16
CA LEU A 42 3.49 18.38 -4.22
C LEU A 42 3.73 19.61 -5.08
N ARG A 43 2.69 20.43 -5.31
CA ARG A 43 2.82 21.69 -6.02
C ARG A 43 3.65 22.71 -5.23
N SER A 44 3.48 22.82 -3.92
CA SER A 44 4.31 23.73 -3.12
C SER A 44 5.78 23.33 -3.17
N LEU A 45 6.09 22.03 -3.03
CA LEU A 45 7.46 21.51 -3.17
C LEU A 45 8.07 21.82 -4.54
N TYR A 46 7.28 21.73 -5.60
CA TYR A 46 7.74 22.08 -6.95
C TYR A 46 8.00 23.59 -7.09
N LEU A 47 7.10 24.44 -6.58
CA LEU A 47 7.25 25.90 -6.62
C LEU A 47 8.44 26.39 -5.79
N GLU A 48 8.75 25.70 -4.69
CA GLU A 48 9.92 25.95 -3.85
C GLU A 48 11.22 25.36 -4.44
N ASN A 49 11.18 24.75 -5.63
CA ASN A 49 12.29 24.07 -6.29
C ASN A 49 12.92 22.93 -5.46
N ILE A 50 12.15 22.31 -4.55
CA ILE A 50 12.60 21.15 -3.77
C ILE A 50 12.59 19.88 -4.62
N ILE A 51 11.64 19.77 -5.55
CA ILE A 51 11.54 18.65 -6.49
C ILE A 51 11.56 19.14 -7.93
N GLU A 52 12.20 18.37 -8.81
CA GLU A 52 12.27 18.66 -10.24
C GLU A 52 10.94 18.35 -10.95
N GLN A 53 10.73 18.98 -12.11
CA GLN A 53 9.54 18.80 -12.92
C GLN A 53 9.22 17.34 -13.27
N PRO A 54 10.19 16.49 -13.69
CA PRO A 54 9.88 15.08 -14.02
C PRO A 54 9.38 14.30 -12.81
N LEU A 55 9.97 14.54 -11.64
CA LEU A 55 9.56 13.91 -10.40
C LEU A 55 8.17 14.39 -9.98
N TYR A 56 7.90 15.70 -10.03
CA TYR A 56 6.59 16.25 -9.73
C TYR A 56 5.46 15.60 -10.54
N TYR A 57 5.63 15.46 -11.87
CA TYR A 57 4.62 14.81 -12.71
C TYR A 57 4.46 13.32 -12.43
N THR A 58 5.54 12.63 -12.02
CA THR A 58 5.48 11.22 -11.62
C THR A 58 4.71 11.03 -10.31
N LEU A 59 4.91 11.93 -9.34
CA LEU A 59 4.29 11.83 -8.02
C LEU A 59 2.84 12.30 -7.98
N ARG A 60 2.47 13.22 -8.87
CA ARG A 60 1.13 13.81 -8.91
C ARG A 60 0.09 12.78 -9.35
N SER A 61 -1.00 12.68 -8.59
CA SER A 61 -2.17 11.86 -8.96
C SER A 61 -3.18 12.68 -9.76
N ASN A 62 -3.79 12.10 -10.80
CA ASN A 62 -4.84 12.76 -11.59
C ASN A 62 -6.18 12.00 -11.59
N SER A 63 -6.19 10.73 -11.20
CA SER A 63 -7.37 9.86 -11.27
C SER A 63 -7.24 8.72 -10.27
N ALA A 64 -7.22 9.05 -8.98
CA ALA A 64 -7.12 8.05 -7.93
C ALA A 64 -8.37 7.15 -7.85
N SER A 65 -8.15 5.86 -7.60
CA SER A 65 -9.19 4.89 -7.24
C SER A 65 -9.14 4.54 -5.75
N LEU A 66 -10.25 4.01 -5.23
CA LEU A 66 -10.26 3.43 -3.90
C LEU A 66 -9.38 2.18 -3.87
N SER A 67 -8.63 2.00 -2.78
CA SER A 67 -7.89 0.77 -2.53
C SER A 67 -8.85 -0.41 -2.37
N VAL A 68 -8.46 -1.57 -2.89
CA VAL A 68 -9.27 -2.80 -2.85
C VAL A 68 -8.70 -3.77 -1.83
N MET A 69 -9.55 -4.31 -0.96
CA MET A 69 -9.18 -5.37 -0.04
C MET A 69 -9.54 -6.74 -0.63
N TYR A 70 -8.62 -7.68 -0.54
CA TYR A 70 -8.86 -9.10 -0.81
C TYR A 70 -8.03 -9.96 0.15
N GLY A 71 -8.30 -11.25 0.22
CA GLY A 71 -7.61 -12.18 1.12
C GLY A 71 -6.99 -13.35 0.37
N GLN A 72 -5.80 -13.77 0.78
CA GLN A 72 -5.26 -15.08 0.38
C GLN A 72 -5.38 -16.07 1.55
N PRO A 73 -5.92 -17.29 1.33
CA PRO A 73 -6.05 -18.27 2.39
C PRO A 73 -4.67 -18.77 2.85
N LYS A 74 -4.43 -18.77 4.16
CA LYS A 74 -3.24 -19.40 4.75
C LYS A 74 -3.45 -20.92 4.81
N VAL A 75 -3.15 -21.62 3.73
CA VAL A 75 -3.39 -23.07 3.58
C VAL A 75 -2.72 -23.96 4.64
N HIS A 76 -1.62 -23.49 5.23
CA HIS A 76 -0.85 -24.21 6.26
C HIS A 76 -1.39 -24.02 7.70
N ARG A 77 -2.44 -23.22 7.90
CA ARG A 77 -3.04 -22.97 9.21
C ARG A 77 -4.41 -23.62 9.29
N ASN A 78 -4.72 -24.23 10.43
CA ASN A 78 -6.03 -24.81 10.68
C ASN A 78 -7.15 -23.75 10.53
N GLY A 79 -8.28 -24.14 9.95
CA GLY A 79 -9.39 -23.22 9.64
C GLY A 79 -9.15 -22.29 8.44
N TYR A 80 -7.97 -22.36 7.80
CA TYR A 80 -7.61 -21.60 6.60
C TYR A 80 -7.90 -20.08 6.71
N PRO A 81 -7.34 -19.39 7.72
CA PRO A 81 -7.59 -17.96 7.92
C PRO A 81 -7.11 -17.15 6.72
N LEU A 82 -7.82 -16.06 6.41
CA LEU A 82 -7.42 -15.13 5.35
C LEU A 82 -6.25 -14.26 5.82
N ARG A 83 -5.23 -14.13 4.98
CA ARG A 83 -4.26 -13.03 5.04
C ARG A 83 -4.85 -11.85 4.25
N PRO A 84 -5.35 -10.80 4.91
CA PRO A 84 -5.84 -9.64 4.19
C PRO A 84 -4.71 -8.92 3.47
N ILE A 85 -5.01 -8.46 2.27
CA ILE A 85 -4.15 -7.65 1.41
C ILE A 85 -4.97 -6.44 1.00
N ILE A 86 -4.40 -5.25 1.19
CA ILE A 86 -4.96 -3.99 0.70
C ILE A 86 -4.14 -3.61 -0.52
N SER A 87 -4.73 -3.71 -1.70
CA SER A 87 -4.13 -3.18 -2.92
C SER A 87 -4.37 -1.68 -2.98
N SER A 88 -3.30 -0.92 -2.81
CA SER A 88 -3.27 0.52 -3.03
C SER A 88 -2.77 0.88 -4.42
N VAL A 89 -2.73 -0.08 -5.36
CA VAL A 89 -2.48 0.24 -6.77
C VAL A 89 -3.53 1.24 -7.21
N SER A 90 -3.10 2.27 -7.95
CA SER A 90 -3.89 3.40 -8.41
C SER A 90 -4.56 4.25 -7.30
N SER A 91 -4.18 4.11 -6.03
CA SER A 91 -4.54 5.08 -5.00
C SER A 91 -3.76 6.38 -5.18
N TYR A 92 -4.31 7.49 -4.66
CA TYR A 92 -3.72 8.82 -4.82
C TYR A 92 -2.25 8.91 -4.37
N ASN A 93 -1.86 8.15 -3.35
CA ASN A 93 -0.53 8.16 -2.76
C ASN A 93 0.38 7.01 -3.24
N TYR A 94 -0.04 6.24 -4.24
CA TYR A 94 0.71 5.05 -4.69
C TYR A 94 2.12 5.40 -5.16
N GLU A 95 2.22 6.34 -6.11
CA GLU A 95 3.51 6.75 -6.70
C GLU A 95 4.42 7.41 -5.69
N LEU A 96 3.85 8.26 -4.82
CA LEU A 96 4.58 8.86 -3.71
C LEU A 96 5.15 7.80 -2.76
N SER A 97 4.32 6.84 -2.36
CA SER A 97 4.73 5.75 -1.46
C SER A 97 5.82 4.87 -2.09
N ARG A 98 5.68 4.58 -3.39
CA ARG A 98 6.67 3.82 -4.17
C ARG A 98 8.01 4.54 -4.25
N HIS A 99 7.99 5.84 -4.53
CA HIS A 99 9.19 6.67 -4.59
C HIS A 99 9.91 6.72 -3.23
N LEU A 100 9.18 6.98 -2.14
CA LEU A 100 9.74 7.00 -0.78
C LEU A 100 10.31 5.64 -0.37
N ALA A 101 9.61 4.54 -0.70
CA ALA A 101 10.10 3.20 -0.42
C ALA A 101 11.45 2.92 -1.13
N GLN A 102 11.63 3.38 -2.36
CA GLN A 102 12.89 3.25 -3.09
C GLN A 102 14.02 4.04 -2.42
N ILE A 103 13.75 5.27 -1.96
CA ILE A 103 14.72 6.08 -1.22
C ILE A 103 15.13 5.35 0.06
N ILE A 104 14.16 4.94 0.88
CA ILE A 104 14.41 4.23 2.14
C ILE A 104 15.21 2.96 1.88
N GLN A 105 14.86 2.18 0.85
CA GLN A 105 15.56 0.95 0.52
C GLN A 105 17.03 1.17 0.13
N ARG A 106 17.35 2.28 -0.55
CA ARG A 106 18.73 2.64 -0.91
C ARG A 106 19.57 3.04 0.31
N HIS A 107 18.94 3.67 1.30
CA HIS A 107 19.62 4.14 2.52
C HIS A 107 19.55 3.13 3.68
N ARG A 108 18.83 2.02 3.51
CA ARG A 108 18.75 0.98 4.52
C ARG A 108 20.06 0.19 4.59
N THR A 109 20.67 0.15 5.76
CA THR A 109 21.77 -0.78 6.04
C THR A 109 21.24 -2.21 6.12
N PRO A 110 21.86 -3.18 5.42
CA PRO A 110 21.46 -4.59 5.52
C PRO A 110 21.73 -5.11 6.95
N PRO A 111 20.76 -5.76 7.61
CA PRO A 111 20.94 -6.27 8.97
C PRO A 111 21.89 -7.48 8.98
N PRO A 112 22.90 -7.56 9.87
CA PRO A 112 23.71 -8.77 10.02
C PRO A 112 22.93 -9.91 10.73
N PRO A 113 23.14 -11.18 10.37
CA PRO A 113 23.79 -11.64 9.14
C PRO A 113 22.84 -11.54 7.94
N PHE A 114 23.17 -10.67 6.97
CA PHE A 114 22.41 -10.55 5.74
C PHE A 114 22.88 -11.62 4.76
N VAL A 115 21.94 -12.45 4.31
CA VAL A 115 22.13 -13.41 3.22
C VAL A 115 21.15 -13.03 2.11
N LYS A 116 21.69 -12.78 0.92
CA LYS A 116 20.97 -12.28 -0.25
C LYS A 116 19.96 -13.29 -0.79
N ASP A 117 20.35 -14.56 -0.84
CA ASP A 117 19.57 -15.64 -1.42
C ASP A 117 19.99 -17.01 -0.83
N SER A 118 19.25 -18.06 -1.20
CA SER A 118 19.53 -19.42 -0.72
C SER A 118 20.88 -19.96 -1.17
N PHE A 119 21.44 -19.49 -2.29
CA PHE A 119 22.75 -19.93 -2.76
C PHE A 119 23.86 -19.35 -1.88
N GLN A 120 23.79 -18.05 -1.58
CA GLN A 120 24.71 -17.43 -0.63
C GLN A 120 24.59 -18.02 0.77
N LEU A 121 23.43 -18.54 1.16
CA LEU A 121 23.28 -19.26 2.43
C LEU A 121 24.10 -20.55 2.44
N VAL A 122 24.02 -21.33 1.36
CA VAL A 122 24.76 -22.59 1.22
C VAL A 122 26.28 -22.34 1.21
N GLU A 123 26.75 -21.24 0.61
CA GLU A 123 28.17 -20.89 0.64
C GLU A 123 28.70 -20.54 2.05
N ARG A 124 27.83 -20.20 3.00
CA ARG A 124 28.20 -19.73 4.35
C ARG A 124 28.08 -20.79 5.45
N ILE A 125 27.57 -21.99 5.13
CA ILE A 125 27.39 -23.11 6.06
C ILE A 125 28.32 -24.24 5.62
#